data_AF-A0A1B6I200-F1
#
_entry.id   AF-A0A1B6I200-F1
#
_cell.length_a   1.000
_cell.length_b   1.000
_cell.length_c   1.000
_cell.angle_alpha   90.00
_cell.angle_beta   90.00
_cell.angle_gamma   90.00
#
_symmetry.space_group_name_H-M   'P 1'
#
loop_
_entity.id
_entity.type
_entity.pdbx_description
1 polymer ?
#
loop_
_entity_poly.entity_id
_entity_poly.type
_entity_poly.pdbx_seq_one_letter_code
_entity_poly.pdbx_strand_id
1 'polypeptide(L)'
;HFVVPRKLLTSNMFKPFFSAFKGCFVRAKLNGKYRVCKIVGVSETEPYAVSDGAGGMTTTAINIDSGERIFREFRLTNVSAQGVPEDEFRQFVSGFGIENVESLNAKYRRVVEQMERSRS
;
A
#
# COMPACT_ATOMS: atom_id res chain seq x y z
N HIS A 1 13.25 -2.11 -1.44
CA HIS A 1 11.84 -2.57 -1.53
C HIS A 1 10.98 -1.38 -1.91
N PHE A 2 10.14 -1.49 -2.93
CA PHE A 2 9.24 -0.41 -3.38
C PHE A 2 7.77 -0.67 -3.03
N VAL A 3 7.47 -1.80 -2.41
CA VAL A 3 6.14 -2.20 -1.96
C VAL A 3 5.98 -1.86 -0.48
N VAL A 4 4.93 -1.12 -0.19
CA VAL A 4 4.56 -0.62 1.13
C VAL A 4 3.96 -1.75 1.95
N PRO A 5 4.56 -2.11 3.10
CA PRO A 5 4.01 -3.13 3.99
C PRO A 5 2.81 -2.57 4.78
N ARG A 6 1.90 -3.46 5.20
CA ARG A 6 0.73 -3.09 6.04
C ARG A 6 1.12 -2.23 7.23
N LYS A 7 2.18 -2.60 7.97
CA LYS A 7 2.64 -1.89 9.17
C LYS A 7 2.93 -0.41 8.89
N LEU A 8 3.51 -0.08 7.73
CA LEU A 8 3.82 1.30 7.38
C LEU A 8 2.54 2.11 7.10
N LEU A 9 1.52 1.49 6.50
CA LEU A 9 0.21 2.12 6.31
C LEU A 9 -0.47 2.33 7.66
N THR A 10 -0.58 1.29 8.48
CA THR A 10 -1.35 1.34 9.72
C THR A 10 -0.71 2.21 10.80
N SER A 11 0.61 2.37 10.80
CA SER A 11 1.30 3.34 11.66
C SER A 11 1.12 4.81 11.22
N ASN A 12 0.65 5.06 10.00
CA ASN A 12 0.49 6.42 9.47
C ASN A 12 -0.96 6.76 9.06
N MET A 13 -1.92 5.86 9.32
CA MET A 13 -3.30 5.97 8.83
C MET A 13 -4.09 7.18 9.34
N PHE A 14 -3.62 7.81 10.43
CA PHE A 14 -4.20 9.03 11.00
C PHE A 14 -3.42 10.30 10.67
N LYS A 15 -2.35 10.19 9.86
CA LYS A 15 -1.51 11.34 9.53
C LYS A 15 -2.10 12.14 8.36
N PRO A 16 -2.01 13.48 8.38
CA PRO A 16 -2.62 14.34 7.35
C PRO A 16 -2.06 14.10 5.94
N PHE A 17 -0.83 13.60 5.83
CA PHE A 17 -0.18 13.27 4.55
C PHE A 17 -0.28 11.78 4.18
N PHE A 18 -1.24 11.03 4.74
CA PHE A 18 -1.45 9.63 4.35
C PHE A 18 -1.71 9.46 2.84
N SER A 19 -2.29 10.47 2.18
CA SER A 19 -2.47 10.53 0.73
C SER A 19 -1.15 10.47 -0.07
N ALA A 20 0.01 10.71 0.54
CA ALA A 20 1.32 10.59 -0.10
C ALA A 20 1.64 9.14 -0.52
N PHE A 21 0.97 8.13 0.05
CA PHE A 21 1.04 6.75 -0.44
C PHE A 21 0.43 6.56 -1.83
N LYS A 22 -0.26 7.56 -2.40
CA LYS A 22 -0.81 7.49 -3.76
C LYS A 22 0.30 7.26 -4.79
N GLY A 23 0.08 6.23 -5.59
CA GLY A 23 0.99 5.73 -6.62
C GLY A 23 2.19 4.98 -6.06
N CYS A 24 2.20 4.59 -4.79
CA CYS A 24 3.03 3.50 -4.28
C CYS A 24 2.35 2.15 -4.57
N PHE A 25 3.08 1.06 -4.33
CA PHE A 25 2.57 -0.29 -4.51
C PHE A 25 2.36 -0.98 -3.16
N VAL A 26 1.37 -1.85 -3.08
CA VAL A 26 1.07 -2.68 -1.91
C VAL A 26 0.87 -4.12 -2.36
N ARG A 27 1.16 -5.07 -1.48
CA ARG A 27 0.80 -6.48 -1.71
C ARG A 27 -0.57 -6.73 -1.07
N ALA A 28 -1.60 -6.84 -1.89
CA ALA A 28 -2.98 -6.96 -1.46
C ALA A 28 -3.50 -8.39 -1.60
N LYS A 29 -4.31 -8.86 -0.63
CA LYS A 29 -5.01 -10.14 -0.71
C LYS A 29 -6.33 -9.96 -1.48
N LEU A 30 -6.37 -10.47 -2.70
CA LEU A 30 -7.52 -10.45 -3.60
C LEU A 30 -7.98 -11.88 -3.89
N ASN A 31 -9.24 -12.20 -3.61
CA ASN A 31 -9.81 -13.54 -3.85
C ASN A 31 -8.93 -14.70 -3.31
N GLY A 32 -8.37 -14.52 -2.11
CA GLY A 32 -7.51 -15.51 -1.47
C GLY A 32 -6.05 -15.54 -1.94
N LYS A 33 -5.68 -14.80 -2.99
CA LYS A 33 -4.32 -14.74 -3.53
C LYS A 33 -3.69 -13.36 -3.27
N TYR A 34 -2.39 -13.33 -3.03
CA TYR A 34 -1.66 -12.08 -2.92
C TYR A 34 -1.22 -11.59 -4.29
N ARG A 35 -1.37 -10.29 -4.54
CA ARG A 35 -0.93 -9.62 -5.76
C ARG A 35 -0.39 -8.23 -5.44
N VAL A 36 0.59 -7.76 -6.22
CA VAL A 36 1.06 -6.37 -6.15
C VAL A 36 0.06 -5.47 -6.86
N CYS A 37 -0.43 -4.45 -6.15
CA CYS A 37 -1.40 -3.50 -6.64
C CYS A 37 -0.90 -2.07 -6.41
N LYS A 38 -1.27 -1.14 -7.30
CA LYS A 38 -0.94 0.28 -7.17
C LYS A 38 -1.99 0.99 -6.33
N ILE A 39 -1.58 1.78 -5.35
CA ILE A 39 -2.50 2.68 -4.66
C ILE A 39 -2.87 3.82 -5.62
N VAL A 40 -4.14 3.96 -5.97
CA VAL A 40 -4.63 5.04 -6.85
C VAL A 40 -5.31 6.16 -6.07
N GLY A 41 -5.66 5.93 -4.81
CA GLY A 41 -6.21 6.95 -3.93
C GLY A 41 -6.37 6.46 -2.49
N VAL A 42 -6.85 7.36 -1.65
CA VAL A 42 -7.28 7.11 -0.27
C VAL A 42 -8.77 7.41 -0.21
N SER A 43 -9.52 6.62 0.55
CA SER A 43 -10.94 6.83 0.79
C SER A 43 -11.24 6.55 2.26
N GLU A 44 -12.48 6.86 2.65
CA GLU A 44 -13.03 6.38 3.90
C GLU A 44 -13.97 5.20 3.63
N THR A 45 -14.16 4.35 4.62
CA THR A 45 -15.09 3.22 4.60
C THR A 45 -15.67 3.03 6.01
N GLU A 46 -16.54 2.04 6.18
CA GLU A 46 -17.09 1.70 7.49
C GLU A 46 -15.98 1.42 8.52
N PRO A 47 -16.15 1.87 9.79
CA PRO A 47 -15.15 1.66 10.82
C PRO A 47 -14.76 0.18 10.96
N TYR A 48 -13.45 -0.08 10.98
CA TYR A 48 -12.92 -1.42 11.17
C TYR A 48 -11.70 -1.42 12.09
N ALA A 49 -11.49 -2.56 12.75
CA ALA A 49 -10.37 -2.73 13.67
C ALA A 49 -9.08 -3.04 12.90
N VAL A 50 -7.99 -2.41 13.33
CA VAL A 50 -6.63 -2.70 12.87
C VAL A 50 -5.80 -3.12 14.09
N SER A 51 -5.23 -4.31 14.03
CA SER A 51 -4.41 -4.87 15.12
C SER A 51 -2.95 -4.41 15.10
N ASP A 52 -2.47 -3.94 13.95
CA ASP A 52 -1.06 -3.65 13.72
C ASP A 52 -0.79 -2.14 13.69
N GLY A 53 0.40 -1.70 14.10
CA GLY A 53 0.82 -0.30 13.98
C GLY A 53 0.26 0.58 15.10
N ALA A 54 -0.52 1.62 14.76
CA ALA A 54 -1.13 2.49 15.77
C ALA A 54 -2.25 1.79 16.57
N GLY A 55 -2.79 0.69 16.03
CA GLY A 55 -3.91 -0.03 16.63
C GLY A 55 -5.22 0.75 16.57
N GLY A 56 -6.32 0.07 16.92
CA GLY A 56 -7.63 0.71 17.14
C GLY A 56 -8.57 0.68 15.94
N MET A 57 -9.63 1.48 16.03
CA MET A 57 -10.64 1.63 15.00
C MET A 57 -10.23 2.71 14.00
N THR A 58 -10.43 2.45 12.71
CA THR A 58 -10.19 3.42 11.64
C THR A 58 -11.25 3.31 10.56
N THR A 59 -11.50 4.41 9.88
CA THR A 59 -12.28 4.46 8.62
C THR A 59 -11.37 4.56 7.40
N THR A 60 -10.06 4.76 7.59
CA THR A 60 -9.09 4.97 6.51
C THR A 60 -8.99 3.72 5.63
N ALA A 61 -9.22 3.88 4.33
CA ALA A 61 -9.04 2.83 3.33
C ALA A 61 -8.24 3.35 2.13
N ILE A 62 -7.79 2.43 1.28
CA ILE A 62 -7.07 2.77 0.05
C ILE A 62 -7.86 2.30 -1.16
N ASN A 63 -7.73 3.02 -2.26
CA ASN A 63 -8.19 2.54 -3.56
C ASN A 63 -6.99 1.92 -4.25
N ILE A 64 -7.12 0.68 -4.72
CA ILE A 64 -6.02 -0.06 -5.35
C ILE A 64 -6.39 -0.47 -6.77
N ASP A 65 -5.39 -0.48 -7.64
CA ASP A 65 -5.48 -0.95 -9.01
C ASP A 65 -4.61 -2.20 -9.17
N SER A 66 -5.23 -3.30 -9.58
CA SER A 66 -4.55 -4.58 -9.82
C SER A 66 -4.01 -4.73 -11.24
N GLY A 67 -4.16 -3.72 -12.11
CA GLY A 67 -3.91 -3.78 -13.55
C GLY A 67 -5.11 -4.31 -14.35
N GLU A 68 -5.99 -5.08 -13.71
CA GLU A 68 -7.24 -5.60 -14.30
C GLU A 68 -8.46 -4.78 -13.87
N ARG A 69 -8.48 -4.35 -12.60
CA ARG A 69 -9.61 -3.66 -11.99
C ARG A 69 -9.15 -2.76 -10.86
N ILE A 70 -9.90 -1.67 -10.68
CA ILE A 70 -9.80 -0.79 -9.50
C ILE A 70 -10.76 -1.29 -8.42
N PHE A 71 -10.20 -1.55 -7.23
CA PHE A 71 -10.93 -1.84 -6.00
C PHE A 71 -10.95 -0.59 -5.14
N ARG A 72 -12.16 -0.13 -4.79
CA ARG A 72 -12.36 1.02 -3.90
C ARG A 72 -12.51 0.57 -2.46
N GLU A 73 -12.24 1.46 -1.52
CA GLU A 73 -12.47 1.23 -0.08
C GLU A 73 -11.76 -0.02 0.44
N PHE A 74 -10.58 -0.30 -0.10
CA PHE A 74 -9.79 -1.46 0.26
C PHE A 74 -9.18 -1.28 1.66
N ARG A 75 -9.64 -2.10 2.61
CA ARG A 75 -9.20 -2.06 4.01
C ARG A 75 -7.72 -2.40 4.15
N LEU A 76 -7.03 -1.69 5.04
CA LEU A 76 -5.59 -1.87 5.28
C LEU A 76 -5.24 -3.26 5.83
N THR A 77 -6.20 -3.92 6.51
CA THR A 77 -6.04 -5.28 7.02
C THR A 77 -5.81 -6.32 5.92
N ASN A 78 -6.30 -6.06 4.70
CA ASN A 78 -6.12 -6.93 3.53
C ASN A 78 -4.76 -6.72 2.83
N VAL A 79 -3.92 -5.81 3.33
CA VAL A 79 -2.55 -5.63 2.85
C VAL A 79 -1.63 -6.60 3.61
N SER A 80 -0.67 -7.19 2.89
CA SER A 80 0.36 -8.06 3.46
C SER A 80 1.32 -7.27 4.35
N ALA A 81 1.71 -7.88 5.48
CA ALA A 81 2.81 -7.40 6.30
C ALA A 81 4.18 -7.76 5.72
N GLN A 82 4.24 -8.80 4.87
CA GLN A 82 5.46 -9.32 4.26
C GLN A 82 5.77 -8.66 2.91
N GLY A 83 7.05 -8.69 2.55
CA GLY A 83 7.53 -8.27 1.23
C GLY A 83 6.93 -9.06 0.07
N VAL A 84 7.31 -8.67 -1.14
CA VAL A 84 6.86 -9.30 -2.39
C VAL A 84 7.72 -10.53 -2.69
N PRO A 85 7.13 -11.73 -2.81
CA PRO A 85 7.82 -12.92 -3.30
C PRO A 85 8.27 -12.74 -4.76
N GLU A 86 9.31 -13.45 -5.17
CA GLU A 86 9.89 -13.33 -6.51
C GLU A 86 8.87 -13.59 -7.64
N ASP A 87 7.99 -14.59 -7.47
CA ASP A 87 6.96 -14.91 -8.47
C ASP A 87 5.94 -13.77 -8.65
N GLU A 88 5.51 -13.13 -7.56
CA GLU A 88 4.62 -11.96 -7.61
C GLU A 88 5.33 -10.76 -8.22
N PHE A 89 6.63 -10.61 -7.98
CA PHE A 89 7.45 -9.56 -8.59
C PHE A 89 7.55 -9.73 -10.11
N ARG A 90 7.75 -10.96 -10.60
CA ARG A 90 7.79 -11.25 -12.05
C ARG A 90 6.45 -10.95 -12.72
N GLN A 91 5.33 -11.35 -12.11
CA GLN A 91 3.99 -11.02 -12.61
C GLN A 91 3.75 -9.51 -12.65
N PHE A 92 4.22 -8.80 -11.62
CA PHE A 92 4.13 -7.35 -11.53
C PHE A 92 4.90 -6.63 -12.65
N VAL A 93 6.16 -7.00 -12.88
CA VAL A 93 6.99 -6.41 -13.96
C VAL A 93 6.34 -6.64 -15.33
N SER A 94 5.82 -7.84 -15.57
CA SER A 94 5.16 -8.17 -16.85
C SER A 94 3.81 -7.46 -17.02
N GLY A 95 3.02 -7.32 -15.96
CA GLY A 95 1.64 -6.79 -16.05
C GLY A 95 1.54 -5.26 -16.02
N PHE A 96 2.50 -4.57 -15.39
CA PHE A 96 2.48 -3.10 -15.28
C PHE A 96 3.43 -2.39 -16.25
N GLY A 97 4.16 -3.11 -17.11
CA GLY A 97 5.07 -2.52 -18.11
C GLY A 97 6.17 -1.66 -17.47
N ILE A 98 6.74 -2.14 -16.36
CA ILE A 98 7.65 -1.31 -15.55
C ILE A 98 9.04 -1.35 -16.16
N GLU A 99 9.38 -0.28 -16.87
CA GLU A 99 10.68 -0.12 -17.50
C GLU A 99 11.79 0.29 -16.50
N ASN A 100 11.42 0.90 -15.37
CA ASN A 100 12.40 1.45 -14.43
C ASN A 100 12.06 1.20 -12.95
N VAL A 101 12.63 0.13 -12.39
CA VAL A 101 12.52 -0.24 -10.97
C VAL A 101 13.20 0.75 -10.03
N GLU A 102 14.24 1.45 -10.46
CA GLU A 102 14.96 2.43 -9.64
C GLU A 102 14.08 3.63 -9.29
N SER A 103 13.28 4.11 -10.25
CA SER A 103 12.32 5.19 -10.06
C SER A 103 11.28 4.86 -8.97
N LEU A 104 10.84 3.59 -8.92
CA LEU A 104 9.89 3.10 -7.92
C LEU A 104 10.52 3.05 -6.53
N ASN A 105 11.77 2.58 -6.44
CA ASN A 105 12.51 2.58 -5.18
C ASN A 105 12.80 4.01 -4.69
N ALA A 106 13.10 4.95 -5.59
CA ALA A 106 13.29 6.36 -5.23
C ALA A 106 11.99 6.98 -4.68
N LYS A 107 10.85 6.72 -5.34
CA LYS A 107 9.54 7.18 -4.85
C LYS A 107 9.21 6.58 -3.48
N TYR A 108 9.40 5.27 -3.32
CA TYR A 108 9.19 4.60 -2.05
C TYR A 108 9.99 5.24 -0.92
N ARG A 109 11.30 5.47 -1.13
CA ARG A 109 12.18 6.12 -0.15
C ARG A 109 11.67 7.49 0.26
N ARG A 110 11.29 8.34 -0.70
CA ARG A 110 10.73 9.68 -0.40
C ARG A 110 9.48 9.62 0.48
N VAL A 111 8.57 8.67 0.20
CA VAL A 111 7.35 8.51 0.99
C VAL A 111 7.66 8.00 2.39
N VAL A 112 8.58 7.02 2.52
CA VAL A 112 9.04 6.55 3.84
C VAL A 112 9.65 7.70 4.65
N GLU A 113 10.57 8.45 4.06
CA GLU A 113 11.21 9.61 4.69
C GLU A 113 10.17 10.64 5.16
N GLN A 114 9.16 10.94 4.34
CA GLN A 114 8.08 11.86 4.71
C GLN A 114 7.27 11.35 5.90
N MET A 115 6.99 10.05 5.96
CA MET A 115 6.25 9.42 7.05
C MET A 115 7.05 9.36 8.35
N GLU A 116 8.36 9.21 8.26
CA GLU A 116 9.29 9.18 9.39
C GLU A 116 9.60 10.57 9.95
N ARG A 117 9.75 11.59 9.09
CA ARG A 117 10.05 12.98 9.51
C ARG A 117 9.00 13.61 10.42
N SER A 118 7.75 13.14 10.37
CA SER A 118 6.70 13.65 11.28
C SER A 118 6.73 13.01 12.68
N ARG A 119 7.72 12.16 12.99
CA ARG A 119 7.94 11.71 14.37
C ARG A 119 8.64 12.76 15.25
N SER A 120 9.05 13.88 14.68
CA SER A 120 9.66 15.03 15.36
C SER A 120 8.63 16.04 15.80
#